data_AF-A0AAV1IZ75-F1
#
_entry.id   AF-A0AAV1IZ75-F1
#
_cell.length_a   1.000
_cell.length_b   1.000
_cell.length_c   1.000
_cell.angle_alpha   90.00
_cell.angle_beta   90.00
_cell.angle_gamma   90.00
#
_symmetry.space_group_name_H-M   'P 1'
#
loop_
_entity.id
_entity.type
_entity.pdbx_description
1 polymer ?
#
loop_
_entity_poly.entity_id
_entity_poly.type
_entity_poly.pdbx_seq_one_letter_code
_entity_poly.pdbx_strand_id
1 'polypeptide(L)'
;MSLNKTDSTNEMGVSDGRDSACYFCNDLFEMGKLQSHLKQCGSILEQCPLRCGAWIQRKHKETHVQDCPMMEKTRNTVSPTHVRISDPAPPIVINHTWTPKTVPLEECVSYLEKELTSIKLVLTEQSSNHDIQATEVENLRSKLVLVEERAQHFLSTLISLRAALDDEAERSANWAAQFKHDLANVQLALQELQSQQLTTTMRLESAISSIVHEQNERELLEQALTQHDNRIRTINKLEEVIEYIKQTVEDERARNSENQAALEAELMEARRSSEQLAQLSTLRSQLQNAASSENPALDRLAVLEVATADARAEAAEHSNKMDMISRDLRALTKSYNKLRTELADFQARMTLEHPESGSDNGQFIWRIDKFSSRMKEAKEKDTVLTSPLFRTSKYGYTLKAEVNLNGIGKWRGRHITCTVRLVTGPYDPLLEWPCDLNINIALKDQPTNKKQAMDIVKSLELRRKSSSKLHDYDEKTKSTESLDQGVIQMKRQYVFIPHTSLDKFEYVKNDVMFLEFIVNQ
;
A
#
# COMPACT_ATOMS: atom_id res chain seq x y z
N MET A 1 4.83 42.79 31.89
CA MET A 1 4.09 42.25 33.05
C MET A 1 3.80 40.77 32.73
N SER A 2 4.75 39.88 33.06
CA SER A 2 4.77 39.02 34.27
C SER A 2 3.71 37.91 34.17
N LEU A 3 4.01 36.72 33.65
CA LEU A 3 4.76 35.56 34.22
C LEU A 3 4.07 34.81 35.37
N ASN A 4 3.83 33.52 35.07
CA ASN A 4 3.83 32.33 35.94
C ASN A 4 2.70 32.23 37.00
N LYS A 5 2.15 31.06 37.33
CA LYS A 5 2.82 29.87 37.89
C LYS A 5 1.80 28.70 37.93
N THR A 6 2.15 27.52 37.40
CA THR A 6 2.49 26.27 38.15
C THR A 6 1.38 25.72 39.05
N ASP A 7 0.92 24.50 38.78
CA ASP A 7 1.17 23.29 39.62
C ASP A 7 0.27 22.12 39.15
N SER A 8 0.85 21.04 38.63
CA SER A 8 1.33 19.84 39.34
C SER A 8 0.16 18.90 39.71
N THR A 9 -0.08 17.87 38.91
CA THR A 9 0.27 16.46 39.21
C THR A 9 -0.61 15.76 40.25
N ASN A 10 -1.21 14.68 39.74
CA ASN A 10 -1.39 13.36 40.35
C ASN A 10 -2.57 13.06 41.28
N GLU A 11 -3.10 11.88 40.96
CA GLU A 11 -3.68 10.85 41.84
C GLU A 11 -5.18 10.88 42.14
N MET A 12 -5.88 10.13 41.28
CA MET A 12 -6.69 8.97 41.66
C MET A 12 -7.55 9.12 42.92
N GLY A 13 -8.81 9.50 42.68
CA GLY A 13 -9.94 9.09 43.49
C GLY A 13 -11.06 8.62 42.58
N VAL A 14 -11.13 7.32 42.33
CA VAL A 14 -12.30 6.69 41.72
C VAL A 14 -13.44 6.81 42.74
N SER A 15 -14.38 7.71 42.48
CA SER A 15 -15.77 7.57 42.93
C SER A 15 -16.64 7.59 41.68
N ASP A 16 -17.01 6.41 41.22
CA ASP A 16 -18.04 6.17 40.20
C ASP A 16 -19.40 6.61 40.76
N GLY A 17 -19.62 7.92 40.75
CA GLY A 17 -20.91 8.56 40.96
C GLY A 17 -21.38 9.05 39.59
N ARG A 18 -22.40 8.41 39.02
CA ARG A 18 -23.03 8.87 37.78
C ARG A 18 -23.71 10.23 38.04
N ASP A 19 -22.98 11.32 37.86
CA ASP A 19 -23.54 12.66 37.93
C ASP A 19 -24.49 12.88 36.75
N SER A 20 -25.70 13.35 37.05
CA SER A 20 -26.75 13.59 36.07
C SER A 20 -26.99 15.10 35.96
N ALA A 21 -26.83 15.65 34.76
CA ALA A 21 -27.05 17.07 34.49
C ALA A 21 -28.55 17.41 34.44
N CYS A 22 -28.93 18.57 34.99
CA CYS A 22 -30.27 19.12 34.81
C CYS A 22 -30.41 19.69 33.39
N TYR A 23 -31.34 19.14 32.60
CA TYR A 23 -31.56 19.56 31.21
C TYR A 23 -31.98 21.04 31.05
N PHE A 24 -32.45 21.70 32.11
CA PHE A 24 -32.99 23.06 32.06
C PHE A 24 -31.99 24.15 32.52
N CYS A 25 -31.06 23.83 33.43
CA CYS A 25 -30.04 24.77 33.90
C CYS A 25 -28.60 24.32 33.63
N ASN A 26 -28.42 23.08 33.17
CA ASN A 26 -27.14 22.44 32.88
C ASN A 26 -26.22 22.18 34.08
N ASP A 27 -26.70 22.33 35.30
CA ASP A 27 -25.94 22.02 36.52
C ASP A 27 -25.88 20.50 36.78
N LEU A 28 -24.74 20.02 37.28
CA LEU A 28 -24.47 18.61 37.57
C LEU A 28 -24.91 18.23 38.99
N PHE A 29 -25.62 17.11 39.13
CA PHE A 29 -26.10 16.62 40.42
C PHE A 29 -25.83 15.13 40.59
N GLU A 30 -25.41 14.75 41.80
CA GLU A 30 -25.26 13.35 42.20
C GLU A 30 -26.58 12.57 42.06
N MET A 31 -26.47 11.29 41.70
CA MET A 31 -27.60 10.36 41.50
C MET A 31 -28.56 10.37 42.71
N GLY A 32 -29.81 10.76 42.47
CA GLY A 32 -30.87 10.88 43.48
C GLY A 32 -31.23 12.31 43.90
N LYS A 33 -30.31 13.28 43.76
CA LYS A 33 -30.58 14.70 44.09
C LYS A 33 -31.21 15.47 42.92
N LEU A 34 -31.01 15.02 41.69
CA LEU A 34 -31.57 15.65 40.48
C LEU A 34 -33.11 15.80 40.54
N GLN A 35 -33.82 14.79 41.05
CA GLN A 35 -35.29 14.82 41.13
C GLN A 35 -35.79 15.88 42.13
N SER A 36 -35.04 16.13 43.20
CA SER A 36 -35.34 17.22 44.14
C SER A 36 -35.06 18.59 43.53
N HIS A 37 -33.97 18.71 42.75
CA HIS A 37 -33.63 19.92 42.03
C HIS A 37 -34.67 20.27 40.96
N LEU A 38 -35.16 19.32 40.15
CA LEU A 38 -36.17 19.59 39.11
C LEU A 38 -37.46 20.23 39.69
N LYS A 39 -37.84 19.90 40.92
CA LYS A 39 -39.00 20.52 41.60
C LYS A 39 -38.77 21.99 41.96
N GLN A 40 -37.52 22.42 42.11
CA GLN A 40 -37.14 23.77 42.53
C GLN A 40 -36.36 24.53 41.44
N CYS A 41 -36.10 23.90 40.30
CA CYS A 41 -35.30 24.48 39.22
C CYS A 41 -36.00 25.74 38.67
N GLY A 42 -35.30 26.87 38.78
CA GLY A 42 -35.80 28.17 38.36
C GLY A 42 -35.90 28.35 36.85
N SER A 43 -35.16 27.54 36.08
CA SER A 43 -35.08 27.63 34.61
C SER A 43 -36.21 26.89 33.88
N ILE A 44 -37.02 26.12 34.60
CA ILE A 44 -38.21 25.45 34.03
C ILE A 44 -39.25 26.49 33.66
N LEU A 45 -39.80 26.39 32.44
CA LEU A 45 -40.86 27.25 31.94
C LEU A 45 -42.23 26.79 32.47
N GLU A 46 -42.97 27.69 33.10
CA GLU A 46 -44.34 27.49 33.55
C GLU A 46 -45.27 28.49 32.87
N GLN A 47 -46.50 28.07 32.61
CA GLN A 47 -47.51 28.97 32.09
C GLN A 47 -47.90 30.01 33.14
N CYS A 48 -48.09 31.26 32.71
CA CYS A 48 -48.55 32.34 33.59
C CYS A 48 -49.85 31.94 34.33
N PRO A 49 -49.95 32.12 35.67
CA PRO A 49 -51.16 31.81 36.44
C PRO A 49 -52.41 32.59 35.98
N LEU A 50 -52.20 33.81 35.48
CA LEU A 50 -53.25 34.67 34.93
C LEU A 50 -53.60 34.32 33.46
N ARG A 51 -53.04 33.23 32.93
CA ARG A 51 -53.27 32.69 31.57
C ARG A 51 -53.19 33.75 30.48
N CYS A 52 -52.23 34.67 30.58
CA CYS A 52 -51.95 35.66 29.53
C CYS A 52 -51.35 35.04 28.24
N GLY A 53 -51.10 33.74 28.22
CA GLY A 53 -50.51 33.01 27.10
C GLY A 53 -48.98 32.89 27.15
N ALA A 54 -48.31 33.60 28.07
CA ALA A 54 -46.84 33.54 28.21
C ALA A 54 -46.35 32.32 29.00
N TRP A 55 -45.23 31.76 28.56
CA TRP A 55 -44.45 30.73 29.25
C TRP A 55 -43.21 31.37 29.88
N ILE A 56 -43.11 31.33 31.20
CA ILE A 56 -42.15 32.13 31.98
C ILE A 56 -41.29 31.19 32.81
N GLN A 57 -39.99 31.47 32.88
CA GLN A 57 -39.09 30.73 33.77
C GLN A 57 -39.55 30.91 35.21
N ARG A 58 -39.64 29.82 35.97
CA ARG A 58 -40.14 29.81 37.36
C ARG A 58 -39.50 30.90 38.23
N LYS A 59 -38.20 31.19 38.05
CA LYS A 59 -37.49 32.27 38.78
C LYS A 59 -38.00 33.69 38.51
N HIS A 60 -38.67 33.94 37.39
CA HIS A 60 -39.22 35.25 37.00
C HIS A 60 -40.75 35.27 37.02
N LYS A 61 -41.38 34.25 37.63
CA LYS A 61 -42.84 34.12 37.68
C LYS A 61 -43.49 35.25 38.48
N GLU A 62 -42.93 35.59 39.64
CA GLU A 62 -43.49 36.61 40.54
C GLU A 62 -43.38 38.01 39.93
N THR A 63 -42.23 38.34 39.33
CA THR A 63 -42.03 39.60 38.61
C THR A 63 -42.97 39.73 37.42
N HIS A 64 -43.14 38.65 36.63
CA HIS A 64 -44.08 38.69 35.51
C HIS A 64 -45.54 38.85 35.96
N VAL A 65 -45.96 38.21 37.07
CA VAL A 65 -47.35 38.33 37.55
C VAL A 65 -47.69 39.77 37.93
N GLN A 66 -46.74 40.51 38.52
CA GLN A 66 -46.91 41.94 38.84
C GLN A 66 -47.03 42.83 37.59
N ASP A 67 -46.40 42.45 36.48
CA ASP A 67 -46.43 43.21 35.22
C ASP A 67 -47.37 42.58 34.17
N CYS A 68 -48.20 41.61 34.58
CA CYS A 68 -48.97 40.81 33.65
C CYS A 68 -50.13 41.62 33.03
N PRO A 69 -50.31 41.60 31.70
CA PRO A 69 -51.39 42.33 31.02
C PRO A 69 -52.81 41.96 31.46
N MET A 70 -52.97 40.81 32.14
CA MET A 70 -54.26 40.33 32.66
C MET A 70 -54.51 40.71 34.13
N MET A 71 -53.53 41.32 34.83
CA MET A 71 -53.63 41.65 36.25
C MET A 71 -54.66 42.76 36.53
N GLU A 72 -54.82 43.74 35.63
CA GLU A 72 -55.85 44.79 35.78
C GLU A 72 -57.28 44.24 35.64
N LYS A 73 -57.48 43.22 34.79
CA LYS A 73 -58.80 42.59 34.59
C LYS A 73 -59.28 41.84 35.83
N THR A 74 -58.36 41.32 36.65
CA THR A 74 -58.71 40.60 37.90
C THR A 74 -59.00 41.55 39.07
N ARG A 75 -58.50 42.80 39.03
CA ARG A 75 -58.75 43.82 40.06
C ARG A 75 -60.12 44.49 39.93
N ASN A 76 -60.67 44.54 38.72
CA ASN A 76 -61.96 45.18 38.42
C ASN A 76 -63.19 44.27 38.66
N THR A 77 -63.01 43.07 39.20
CA THR A 77 -64.11 42.16 39.58
C THR A 77 -64.60 42.30 41.04
N VAL A 78 -64.19 43.36 41.75
CA VAL A 78 -64.84 43.78 43.00
C VAL A 78 -65.63 45.06 42.74
N SER A 79 -66.94 44.87 42.56
CA SER A 79 -68.07 45.81 42.67
C SER A 79 -67.83 47.31 42.47
N PRO A 80 -68.45 47.95 41.47
CA PRO A 80 -68.59 49.40 41.46
C PRO A 80 -69.74 49.82 42.38
N THR A 81 -69.40 50.39 43.54
CA THR A 81 -70.31 51.28 44.28
C THR A 81 -70.21 52.66 43.63
N HIS A 82 -71.12 52.99 42.72
CA HIS A 82 -71.35 54.36 42.25
C HIS A 82 -72.81 54.71 42.60
N VAL A 83 -73.02 55.39 43.73
CA VAL A 83 -73.14 56.86 43.82
C VAL A 83 -74.21 57.37 42.86
N ARG A 84 -75.42 57.52 43.41
CA ARG A 84 -76.53 58.28 42.83
C ARG A 84 -76.10 59.74 42.70
N ILE A 85 -76.21 60.29 41.51
CA ILE A 85 -76.23 61.74 41.31
C ILE A 85 -77.70 62.17 41.22
N SER A 86 -77.99 63.18 42.02
CA SER A 86 -79.29 63.67 42.45
C SER A 86 -80.06 64.45 41.37
N ASP A 87 -81.38 64.43 41.50
CA ASP A 87 -82.33 65.35 40.86
C ASP A 87 -81.97 66.83 41.11
N PRO A 88 -82.21 67.73 40.16
CA PRO A 88 -82.50 69.12 40.45
C PRO A 88 -84.02 69.34 40.57
N ALA A 89 -84.44 69.84 41.73
CA ALA A 89 -85.77 70.37 42.01
C ALA A 89 -85.73 71.91 42.17
N PRO A 90 -86.88 72.62 42.07
CA PRO A 90 -87.12 73.94 41.43
C PRO A 90 -86.89 75.12 42.43
N PRO A 91 -87.27 76.42 42.22
CA PRO A 91 -88.27 77.01 41.29
C PRO A 91 -87.99 78.44 40.75
N ILE A 92 -88.93 79.01 39.97
CA ILE A 92 -89.63 80.28 40.27
C ILE A 92 -90.81 80.43 39.29
N VAL A 93 -91.97 80.75 39.86
CA VAL A 93 -93.22 81.09 39.19
C VAL A 93 -93.04 82.38 38.41
N ILE A 94 -93.33 82.36 37.11
CA ILE A 94 -93.69 83.59 36.41
C ILE A 94 -95.03 83.37 35.71
N ASN A 95 -96.03 84.12 36.18
CA ASN A 95 -97.29 84.33 35.49
C ASN A 95 -96.99 85.00 34.14
N HIS A 96 -97.00 84.21 33.06
CA HIS A 96 -97.05 84.73 31.70
C HIS A 96 -98.30 84.20 31.02
N THR A 97 -99.28 85.10 30.99
CA THR A 97 -100.38 85.22 30.03
C THR A 97 -100.04 84.54 28.70
N TRP A 98 -100.48 83.29 28.52
CA TRP A 98 -100.37 82.59 27.24
C TRP A 98 -101.44 83.16 26.31
N THR A 99 -101.10 84.27 25.66
CA THR A 99 -101.78 84.73 24.45
C THR A 99 -101.16 83.96 23.28
N PRO A 100 -101.93 83.29 22.41
CA PRO A 100 -101.39 82.73 21.18
C PRO A 100 -100.90 83.90 20.33
N LYS A 101 -99.59 84.16 20.34
CA LYS A 101 -98.97 84.96 19.29
C LYS A 101 -98.98 84.07 18.06
N THR A 102 -99.82 84.42 17.11
CA THR A 102 -99.74 83.91 15.74
C THR A 102 -98.36 84.30 15.22
N VAL A 103 -97.39 83.40 15.35
CA VAL A 103 -96.15 83.50 14.59
C VAL A 103 -96.57 83.51 13.12
N PRO A 104 -96.14 84.49 12.30
CA PRO A 104 -96.46 84.49 10.88
C PRO A 104 -96.06 83.13 10.30
N LEU A 105 -96.99 82.45 9.61
CA LEU A 105 -96.74 81.12 9.04
C LEU A 105 -95.42 81.07 8.27
N GLU A 106 -95.05 82.18 7.66
CA GLU A 106 -93.84 82.39 6.86
C GLU A 106 -92.53 82.19 7.65
N GLU A 107 -92.49 82.58 8.93
CA GLU A 107 -91.29 82.43 9.78
C GLU A 107 -91.13 80.96 10.25
N CYS A 108 -92.24 80.28 10.55
CA CYS A 108 -92.26 78.85 10.82
C CYS A 108 -91.87 78.02 9.57
N VAL A 109 -92.36 78.42 8.39
CA VAL A 109 -91.99 77.78 7.11
C VAL A 109 -90.50 77.96 6.83
N SER A 110 -89.96 79.17 6.99
CA SER A 110 -88.53 79.43 6.80
C SER A 110 -87.64 78.63 7.77
N TYR A 111 -88.05 78.50 9.04
CA TYR A 111 -87.35 77.66 10.01
C TYR A 111 -87.38 76.17 9.60
N LEU A 112 -88.54 75.66 9.20
CA LEU A 112 -88.67 74.26 8.74
C LEU A 112 -87.90 74.00 7.45
N GLU A 113 -87.85 74.95 6.52
CA GLU A 113 -87.02 74.87 5.31
C GLU A 113 -85.54 74.82 5.67
N LYS A 114 -85.08 75.65 6.62
CA LYS A 114 -83.70 75.63 7.12
C LYS A 114 -83.38 74.30 7.80
N GLU A 115 -84.26 73.80 8.66
CA GLU A 115 -84.08 72.48 9.30
C GLU A 115 -84.07 71.35 8.26
N LEU A 116 -84.93 71.40 7.24
CA LEU A 116 -84.90 70.43 6.13
C LEU A 116 -83.59 70.51 5.35
N THR A 117 -83.02 71.70 5.13
CA THR A 117 -81.70 71.83 4.50
C THR A 117 -80.57 71.29 5.39
N SER A 118 -80.62 71.54 6.69
CA SER A 118 -79.66 71.00 7.67
C SER A 118 -79.73 69.48 7.72
N ILE A 119 -80.94 68.89 7.79
CA ILE A 119 -81.15 67.45 7.79
C ILE A 119 -80.65 66.83 6.48
N LYS A 120 -80.91 67.46 5.32
CA LYS A 120 -80.39 67.01 4.02
C LYS A 120 -78.86 67.01 4.01
N LEU A 121 -78.22 68.05 4.53
CA LEU A 121 -76.76 68.14 4.60
C LEU A 121 -76.18 67.02 5.47
N VAL A 122 -76.75 66.81 6.66
CA VAL A 122 -76.33 65.72 7.55
C VAL A 122 -76.53 64.35 6.89
N LEU A 123 -77.65 64.12 6.20
CA LEU A 123 -77.88 62.88 5.45
C LEU A 123 -76.86 62.68 4.32
N THR A 124 -76.49 63.73 3.59
CA THR A 124 -75.46 63.64 2.55
C THR A 124 -74.07 63.38 3.14
N GLU A 125 -73.74 63.99 4.28
CA GLU A 125 -72.49 63.74 4.99
C GLU A 125 -72.44 62.31 5.53
N GLN A 126 -73.52 61.83 6.15
CA GLN A 126 -73.65 60.44 6.59
C GLN A 126 -73.54 59.45 5.43
N SER A 127 -74.15 59.73 4.28
CA SER A 127 -74.00 58.91 3.07
C SER A 127 -72.55 58.87 2.62
N SER A 128 -71.86 60.02 2.56
CA SER A 128 -70.46 60.07 2.16
C SER A 128 -69.53 59.33 3.13
N ASN A 129 -69.81 59.40 4.44
CA ASN A 129 -69.07 58.65 5.46
C ASN A 129 -69.30 57.14 5.33
N HIS A 130 -70.53 56.72 5.03
CA HIS A 130 -70.84 55.32 4.73
C HIS A 130 -70.08 54.81 3.50
N ASP A 131 -69.99 55.61 2.44
CA ASP A 131 -69.25 55.26 1.22
C ASP A 131 -67.75 55.10 1.52
N ILE A 132 -67.16 56.04 2.30
CA ILE A 132 -65.75 55.94 2.73
C ILE A 132 -65.52 54.67 3.55
N GLN A 133 -66.34 54.41 4.57
CA GLN A 133 -66.24 53.20 5.38
C GLN A 133 -66.40 51.92 4.55
N ALA A 134 -67.29 51.92 3.55
CA ALA A 134 -67.44 50.78 2.63
C ALA A 134 -66.14 50.53 1.83
N THR A 135 -65.50 51.58 1.32
CA THR A 135 -64.21 51.45 0.62
C THR A 135 -63.07 50.98 1.53
N GLU A 136 -63.04 51.43 2.79
CA GLU A 136 -62.05 50.98 3.77
C GLU A 136 -62.23 49.50 4.10
N VAL A 137 -63.47 49.04 4.29
CA VAL A 137 -63.77 47.62 4.49
C VAL A 137 -63.36 46.79 3.28
N GLU A 138 -63.60 47.26 2.06
CA GLU A 138 -63.19 46.55 0.84
C GLU A 138 -61.65 46.48 0.70
N ASN A 139 -60.95 47.54 1.08
CA ASN A 139 -59.49 47.56 1.13
C ASN A 139 -58.96 46.58 2.19
N LEU A 140 -59.57 46.51 3.36
CA LEU A 140 -59.22 45.53 4.39
C LEU A 140 -59.46 44.08 3.93
N ARG A 141 -60.58 43.82 3.23
CA ARG A 141 -60.86 42.51 2.61
C ARG A 141 -59.78 42.13 1.61
N SER A 142 -59.41 43.05 0.72
CA SER A 142 -58.34 42.84 -0.26
C SER A 142 -57.00 42.54 0.40
N LYS A 143 -56.65 43.26 1.48
CA LYS A 143 -55.43 42.99 2.26
C LYS A 143 -55.47 41.62 2.95
N LEU A 144 -56.62 41.20 3.45
CA LEU A 144 -56.78 39.89 4.11
C LEU A 144 -56.55 38.75 3.12
N VAL A 145 -57.07 38.85 1.89
CA VAL A 145 -56.82 37.87 0.81
C VAL A 145 -55.33 37.76 0.50
N LEU A 146 -54.62 38.88 0.37
CA LEU A 146 -53.16 38.87 0.12
C LEU A 146 -52.38 38.21 1.27
N VAL A 147 -52.83 38.40 2.52
CA VAL A 147 -52.21 37.73 3.68
C VAL A 147 -52.47 36.23 3.65
N GLU A 148 -53.68 35.81 3.27
CA GLU A 148 -54.04 34.39 3.14
C GLU A 148 -53.24 33.70 2.02
N GLU A 149 -53.12 34.33 0.84
CA GLU A 149 -52.29 33.82 -0.27
C GLU A 149 -50.83 33.68 0.14
N ARG A 150 -50.28 34.69 0.83
CA ARG A 150 -48.91 34.62 1.36
C ARG A 150 -48.77 33.49 2.38
N ALA A 151 -49.73 33.34 3.31
CA ALA A 151 -49.71 32.28 4.30
C ALA A 151 -49.77 30.89 3.65
N GLN A 152 -50.58 30.70 2.61
CA GLN A 152 -50.64 29.47 1.83
C GLN A 152 -49.31 29.18 1.11
N HIS A 153 -48.68 30.19 0.49
CA HIS A 153 -47.36 30.05 -0.11
C HIS A 153 -46.31 29.66 0.93
N PHE A 154 -46.29 30.33 2.10
CA PHE A 154 -45.40 29.96 3.20
C PHE A 154 -45.62 28.51 3.64
N LEU A 155 -46.87 28.08 3.82
CA LEU A 155 -47.18 26.69 4.19
C LEU A 155 -46.68 25.70 3.14
N SER A 156 -46.89 25.99 1.85
CA SER A 156 -46.38 25.16 0.76
C SER A 156 -44.86 25.05 0.80
N THR A 157 -44.14 26.16 0.98
CA THR A 157 -42.68 26.13 1.11
C THR A 157 -42.20 25.35 2.32
N LEU A 158 -42.90 25.43 3.46
CA LEU A 158 -42.57 24.65 4.65
C LEU A 158 -42.78 23.14 4.43
N ILE A 159 -43.84 22.76 3.71
CA ILE A 159 -44.09 21.35 3.36
C ILE A 159 -42.98 20.83 2.44
N SER A 160 -42.61 21.59 1.39
CA SER A 160 -41.51 21.21 0.50
C SER A 160 -40.17 21.12 1.23
N LEU A 161 -39.87 22.07 2.14
CA LEU A 161 -38.67 22.03 2.97
C LEU A 161 -38.66 20.80 3.88
N ARG A 162 -39.80 20.48 4.50
CA ARG A 162 -39.94 19.29 5.34
C ARG A 162 -39.70 18.00 4.56
N ALA A 163 -40.26 17.88 3.36
CA ALA A 163 -40.02 16.74 2.49
C ALA A 163 -38.53 16.62 2.12
N ALA A 164 -37.88 17.72 1.76
CA ALA A 164 -36.44 17.72 1.46
C ALA A 164 -35.58 17.33 2.67
N LEU A 165 -35.97 17.73 3.88
CA LEU A 165 -35.31 17.33 5.12
C LEU A 165 -35.51 15.83 5.42
N ASP A 166 -36.72 15.30 5.21
CA ASP A 166 -37.01 13.88 5.38
C ASP A 166 -36.19 13.03 4.37
N ASP A 167 -36.09 13.48 3.11
CA ASP A 167 -35.26 12.83 2.08
C ASP A 167 -33.75 12.88 2.41
N GLU A 168 -33.25 13.97 2.97
CA GLU A 168 -31.86 14.08 3.43
C GLU A 168 -31.58 13.18 4.64
N ALA A 169 -32.54 13.06 5.56
CA ALA A 169 -32.44 12.17 6.70
C ALA A 169 -32.40 10.69 6.27
N GLU A 170 -33.24 10.31 5.30
CA GLU A 170 -33.22 8.95 4.73
C GLU A 170 -31.91 8.65 4.01
N ARG A 171 -31.41 9.58 3.17
CA ARG A 171 -30.10 9.44 2.52
C ARG A 171 -28.98 9.29 3.54
N SER A 172 -28.97 10.10 4.59
CA SER A 172 -27.99 10.01 5.68
C SER A 172 -28.05 8.66 6.39
N ALA A 173 -29.25 8.13 6.65
CA ALA A 173 -29.43 6.81 7.25
C ALA A 173 -28.92 5.68 6.34
N ASN A 174 -29.20 5.75 5.03
CA ASN A 174 -28.72 4.78 4.05
C ASN A 174 -27.20 4.79 3.94
N TRP A 175 -26.57 5.98 3.93
CA TRP A 175 -25.12 6.11 3.96
C TRP A 175 -24.53 5.52 5.25
N ALA A 176 -25.13 5.80 6.40
CA ALA A 176 -24.67 5.23 7.68
C ALA A 176 -24.79 3.70 7.71
N ALA A 177 -25.84 3.12 7.11
CA ALA A 177 -25.99 1.68 6.98
C ALA A 177 -24.94 1.08 6.05
N GLN A 178 -24.66 1.72 4.91
CA GLN A 178 -23.62 1.30 3.98
C GLN A 178 -22.24 1.34 4.63
N PHE A 179 -21.88 2.43 5.32
CA PHE A 179 -20.61 2.53 6.03
C PHE A 179 -20.46 1.45 7.11
N LYS A 180 -21.53 1.10 7.84
CA LYS A 180 -21.50 0.00 8.81
C LYS A 180 -21.23 -1.35 8.14
N HIS A 181 -21.85 -1.61 6.99
CA HIS A 181 -21.62 -2.82 6.22
C HIS A 181 -20.18 -2.90 5.70
N ASP A 182 -19.69 -1.81 5.10
CA ASP A 182 -18.31 -1.74 4.59
C ASP A 182 -17.29 -1.90 5.72
N LEU A 183 -17.53 -1.28 6.88
CA LEU A 183 -16.69 -1.46 8.06
C LEU A 183 -16.66 -2.92 8.54
N ALA A 184 -17.80 -3.61 8.56
CA ALA A 184 -17.85 -5.03 8.90
C ALA A 184 -17.08 -5.90 7.89
N ASN A 185 -17.19 -5.59 6.59
CA ASN A 185 -16.43 -6.30 5.55
C ASN A 185 -14.91 -6.10 5.71
N VAL A 186 -14.48 -4.87 6.02
CA VAL A 186 -13.06 -4.58 6.30
C VAL A 186 -12.58 -5.32 7.55
N GLN A 187 -13.39 -5.39 8.60
CA GLN A 187 -13.06 -6.17 9.80
C GLN A 187 -12.89 -7.66 9.51
N LEU A 188 -13.77 -8.25 8.69
CA LEU A 188 -13.66 -9.65 8.26
C LEU A 188 -12.40 -9.89 7.42
N ALA A 189 -12.09 -8.99 6.49
CA ALA A 189 -10.87 -9.07 5.68
C ALA A 189 -9.61 -8.98 6.54
N LEU A 190 -9.62 -8.13 7.58
CA LEU A 190 -8.51 -8.00 8.51
C LEU A 190 -8.33 -9.27 9.36
N GLN A 191 -9.42 -9.88 9.82
CA GLN A 191 -9.38 -11.15 10.56
C GLN A 191 -8.85 -12.30 9.69
N GLU A 192 -9.27 -12.37 8.42
CA GLU A 192 -8.75 -13.35 7.46
C GLU A 192 -7.25 -13.16 7.22
N LEU A 193 -6.80 -11.92 7.04
CA LEU A 193 -5.39 -11.61 6.83
C LEU A 193 -4.53 -11.97 8.04
N GLN A 194 -5.03 -11.75 9.26
CA GLN A 194 -4.37 -12.20 10.50
C GLN A 194 -4.29 -13.73 10.58
N SER A 195 -5.34 -14.46 10.19
CA SER A 195 -5.35 -15.93 10.14
C SER A 195 -4.31 -16.47 9.15
N GLN A 196 -4.24 -15.86 7.97
CA GLN A 196 -3.23 -16.20 6.95
C GLN A 196 -1.81 -15.89 7.44
N GLN A 197 -1.61 -14.77 8.12
CA GLN A 197 -0.32 -14.42 8.74
C GLN A 197 0.11 -15.46 9.78
N LEU A 198 -0.81 -15.90 10.66
CA LEU A 198 -0.50 -16.93 11.64
C LEU A 198 -0.12 -18.26 10.97
N THR A 199 -0.89 -18.65 9.96
CA THR A 199 -0.67 -19.90 9.20
C THR A 199 0.68 -19.90 8.47
N THR A 200 1.03 -18.77 7.84
CA THR A 200 2.33 -18.61 7.16
C THR A 200 3.47 -18.61 8.15
N THR A 201 3.32 -17.95 9.30
CA THR A 201 4.31 -17.97 10.38
C THR A 201 4.59 -19.39 10.88
N MET A 202 3.54 -20.17 11.18
CA MET A 202 3.69 -21.57 11.59
C MET A 202 4.38 -22.44 10.52
N ARG A 203 4.09 -22.21 9.24
CA ARG A 203 4.77 -22.92 8.14
C ARG A 203 6.25 -22.57 8.05
N LEU A 204 6.60 -21.30 8.24
CA LEU A 204 7.99 -20.85 8.26
C LEU A 204 8.75 -21.41 9.46
N GLU A 205 8.16 -21.41 10.65
CA GLU A 205 8.75 -22.01 11.85
C GLU A 205 9.00 -23.51 11.68
N SER A 206 8.07 -24.24 11.05
CA SER A 206 8.25 -25.64 10.70
C SER A 206 9.37 -25.87 9.70
N ALA A 207 9.45 -25.05 8.64
CA ALA A 207 10.53 -25.12 7.66
C ALA A 207 11.90 -24.81 8.28
N ILE A 208 11.98 -23.81 9.16
CA ILE A 208 13.19 -23.48 9.93
C ILE A 208 13.62 -24.69 10.77
N SER A 209 12.68 -25.30 11.49
CA SER A 209 12.95 -26.48 12.32
C SER A 209 13.50 -27.65 11.49
N SER A 210 12.94 -27.87 10.29
CA SER A 210 13.43 -28.89 9.34
C SER A 210 14.84 -28.60 8.85
N ILE A 211 15.14 -27.34 8.49
CA ILE A 211 16.48 -26.94 8.04
C ILE A 211 17.51 -27.11 9.16
N VAL A 212 17.16 -26.72 10.38
CA VAL A 212 18.03 -26.91 11.55
C VAL A 212 18.31 -28.40 11.79
N HIS A 213 17.30 -29.26 11.61
CA HIS A 213 17.48 -30.70 11.72
C HIS A 213 18.44 -31.25 10.65
N GLU A 214 18.24 -30.90 9.37
CA GLU A 214 19.13 -31.31 8.28
C GLU A 214 20.56 -30.76 8.48
N GLN A 215 20.71 -29.56 9.02
CA GLN A 215 22.01 -28.96 9.32
C GLN A 215 22.75 -29.77 10.41
N ASN A 216 22.05 -30.20 11.46
CA ASN A 216 22.64 -31.05 12.50
C ASN A 216 23.04 -32.43 11.96
N GLU A 217 22.23 -33.04 11.09
CA GLU A 217 22.58 -34.30 10.43
C GLU A 217 23.82 -34.16 9.54
N ARG A 218 23.90 -33.06 8.79
CA ARG A 218 25.08 -32.75 7.97
C ARG A 218 26.33 -32.59 8.82
N GLU A 219 26.25 -31.91 9.96
CA GLU A 219 27.38 -31.74 10.86
C GLU A 219 27.87 -33.09 11.42
N LEU A 220 26.96 -33.99 11.78
CA LEU A 220 27.28 -35.37 12.18
C LEU A 220 27.99 -36.14 11.06
N LEU A 221 27.53 -36.01 9.81
CA LEU A 221 28.16 -36.66 8.65
C LEU A 221 29.55 -36.08 8.35
N GLU A 222 29.72 -34.76 8.46
CA GLU A 222 31.03 -34.11 8.32
C GLU A 222 32.01 -34.60 9.38
N GLN A 223 31.57 -34.72 10.65
CA GLN A 223 32.39 -35.32 11.72
C GLN A 223 32.78 -36.77 11.39
N ALA A 224 31.85 -37.59 10.91
CA ALA A 224 32.14 -38.97 10.51
C ALA A 224 33.17 -39.03 9.36
N LEU A 225 33.03 -38.17 8.34
CA LEU A 225 33.99 -38.06 7.24
C LEU A 225 35.38 -37.71 7.74
N THR A 226 35.50 -36.72 8.64
CA THR A 226 36.81 -36.36 9.21
C THR A 226 37.45 -37.52 9.98
N GLN A 227 36.64 -38.34 10.67
CA GLN A 227 37.10 -39.55 11.34
C GLN A 227 37.59 -40.60 10.33
N HIS A 228 36.88 -40.79 9.23
CA HIS A 228 37.30 -41.68 8.15
C HIS A 228 38.60 -41.21 7.47
N ASP A 229 38.74 -39.91 7.20
CA ASP A 229 39.98 -39.34 6.65
C ASP A 229 41.17 -39.57 7.58
N ASN A 230 40.97 -39.45 8.89
CA ASN A 230 42.00 -39.77 9.88
C ASN A 230 42.40 -41.25 9.83
N ARG A 231 41.43 -42.18 9.66
CA ARG A 231 41.71 -43.61 9.50
C ARG A 231 42.47 -43.90 8.19
N ILE A 232 42.10 -43.26 7.09
CA ILE A 232 42.81 -43.40 5.81
C ILE A 232 44.25 -42.92 5.97
N ARG A 233 44.48 -41.76 6.60
CA ARG A 233 45.84 -41.28 6.92
C ARG A 233 46.64 -42.27 7.74
N THR A 234 46.03 -42.97 8.69
CA THR A 234 46.74 -44.01 9.46
C THR A 234 47.07 -45.25 8.62
N ILE A 235 46.17 -45.65 7.71
CA ILE A 235 46.41 -46.77 6.79
C ILE A 235 47.56 -46.45 5.86
N ASN A 236 47.59 -45.26 5.25
CA ASN A 236 48.68 -44.86 4.36
C ASN A 236 50.05 -44.87 5.07
N LYS A 237 50.10 -44.44 6.34
CA LYS A 237 51.34 -44.56 7.16
C LYS A 237 51.74 -46.01 7.39
N LEU A 238 50.79 -46.92 7.60
CA LEU A 238 51.09 -48.34 7.74
C LEU A 238 51.58 -48.94 6.41
N GLU A 239 51.02 -48.51 5.28
CA GLU A 239 51.49 -48.90 3.94
C GLU A 239 52.95 -48.47 3.72
N GLU A 240 53.33 -47.24 4.07
CA GLU A 240 54.72 -46.77 4.03
C GLU A 240 55.66 -47.65 4.86
N VAL A 241 55.23 -48.07 6.06
CA VAL A 241 56.00 -48.99 6.92
C VAL A 241 56.11 -50.38 6.30
N ILE A 242 55.04 -50.89 5.71
CA ILE A 242 55.04 -52.19 5.01
C ILE A 242 55.99 -52.16 3.82
N GLU A 243 55.97 -51.07 3.03
CA GLU A 243 56.87 -50.84 1.90
C GLU A 243 58.34 -50.89 2.36
N TYR A 244 58.67 -50.19 3.45
CA TYR A 244 59.99 -50.19 4.04
C TYR A 244 60.43 -51.60 4.50
N ILE A 245 59.53 -52.34 5.15
CA ILE A 245 59.82 -53.72 5.59
C ILE A 245 60.04 -54.63 4.37
N LYS A 246 59.22 -54.52 3.32
CA LYS A 246 59.40 -55.29 2.08
C LYS A 246 60.77 -55.04 1.46
N GLN A 247 61.16 -53.78 1.31
CA GLN A 247 62.47 -53.40 0.76
C GLN A 247 63.60 -54.01 1.60
N THR A 248 63.50 -53.91 2.93
CA THR A 248 64.51 -54.49 3.84
C THR A 248 64.61 -56.01 3.69
N VAL A 249 63.48 -56.71 3.53
CA VAL A 249 63.46 -58.17 3.32
C VAL A 249 64.04 -58.54 1.95
N GLU A 250 63.77 -57.76 0.91
CA GLU A 250 64.37 -57.97 -0.42
C GLU A 250 65.88 -57.77 -0.39
N ASP A 251 66.37 -56.74 0.29
CA ASP A 251 67.81 -56.48 0.47
C ASP A 251 68.50 -57.62 1.26
N GLU A 252 67.86 -58.15 2.31
CA GLU A 252 68.34 -59.35 3.03
C GLU A 252 68.33 -60.60 2.14
N ARG A 253 67.27 -60.81 1.34
CA ARG A 253 67.21 -61.94 0.39
C ARG A 253 68.29 -61.86 -0.67
N ALA A 254 68.56 -60.66 -1.20
CA ALA A 254 69.64 -60.42 -2.16
C ALA A 254 71.00 -60.76 -1.54
N ARG A 255 71.29 -60.25 -0.34
CA ARG A 255 72.50 -60.59 0.43
C ARG A 255 72.61 -62.10 0.68
N ASN A 256 71.51 -62.77 1.02
CA ASN A 256 71.52 -64.21 1.23
C ASN A 256 71.74 -65.00 -0.07
N SER A 257 71.19 -64.55 -1.20
CA SER A 257 71.44 -65.13 -2.53
C SER A 257 72.90 -64.95 -2.95
N GLU A 258 73.50 -63.78 -2.70
CA GLU A 258 74.92 -63.54 -2.94
C GLU A 258 75.80 -64.45 -2.08
N ASN A 259 75.48 -64.57 -0.78
CA ASN A 259 76.17 -65.48 0.13
C ASN A 259 76.02 -66.95 -0.32
N GLN A 260 74.82 -67.36 -0.75
CA GLN A 260 74.58 -68.72 -1.25
C GLN A 260 75.38 -68.98 -2.54
N ALA A 261 75.42 -68.01 -3.46
CA ALA A 261 76.22 -68.12 -4.68
C ALA A 261 77.74 -68.16 -4.38
N ALA A 262 78.20 -67.39 -3.40
CA ALA A 262 79.59 -67.45 -2.92
C ALA A 262 79.90 -68.83 -2.33
N LEU A 263 79.01 -69.37 -1.48
CA LEU A 263 79.16 -70.70 -0.91
C LEU A 263 79.13 -71.78 -2.00
N GLU A 264 78.25 -71.67 -2.99
CA GLU A 264 78.21 -72.58 -4.14
C GLU A 264 79.46 -72.48 -5.01
N ALA A 265 80.06 -71.30 -5.16
CA ALA A 265 81.33 -71.12 -5.85
C ALA A 265 82.47 -71.82 -5.09
N GLU A 266 82.54 -71.65 -3.77
CA GLU A 266 83.48 -72.38 -2.91
C GLU A 266 83.25 -73.90 -2.99
N LEU A 267 81.99 -74.34 -2.95
CA LEU A 267 81.62 -75.75 -3.05
C LEU A 267 81.90 -76.29 -4.45
N MET A 268 81.77 -75.49 -5.51
CA MET A 268 82.18 -75.84 -6.87
C MET A 268 83.70 -75.92 -6.99
N GLU A 269 84.47 -75.08 -6.30
CA GLU A 269 85.93 -75.20 -6.22
C GLU A 269 86.34 -76.46 -5.46
N ALA A 270 85.71 -76.74 -4.32
CA ALA A 270 85.89 -77.96 -3.56
C ALA A 270 85.45 -79.19 -4.37
N ARG A 271 84.34 -79.11 -5.12
CA ARG A 271 83.91 -80.14 -6.06
C ARG A 271 84.85 -80.28 -7.22
N ARG A 272 85.44 -79.22 -7.77
CA ARG A 272 86.44 -79.31 -8.84
C ARG A 272 87.71 -80.01 -8.33
N SER A 273 88.09 -79.75 -7.08
CA SER A 273 89.16 -80.50 -6.39
C SER A 273 88.77 -81.96 -6.10
N SER A 274 87.50 -82.22 -5.80
CA SER A 274 86.92 -83.56 -5.59
C SER A 274 86.66 -84.31 -6.91
N GLU A 275 86.37 -83.62 -8.01
CA GLU A 275 86.20 -84.14 -9.36
C GLU A 275 87.55 -84.43 -9.99
N GLN A 276 88.61 -83.70 -9.64
CA GLN A 276 89.97 -84.16 -9.92
C GLN A 276 90.25 -85.49 -9.19
N LEU A 277 89.74 -85.67 -7.97
CA LEU A 277 89.77 -86.95 -7.23
C LEU A 277 88.80 -88.00 -7.77
N ALA A 278 87.66 -87.60 -8.33
CA ALA A 278 86.62 -88.48 -8.86
C ALA A 278 86.81 -88.80 -10.34
N GLN A 279 87.53 -88.01 -11.14
CA GLN A 279 87.98 -88.37 -12.49
C GLN A 279 88.96 -89.55 -12.42
N LEU A 280 89.73 -89.65 -11.32
CA LEU A 280 90.48 -90.86 -10.96
C LEU A 280 89.55 -92.05 -10.60
N SER A 281 88.30 -91.82 -10.18
CA SER A 281 87.31 -92.85 -9.85
C SER A 281 86.24 -93.09 -10.93
N THR A 282 86.03 -92.20 -11.90
CA THR A 282 85.04 -92.30 -12.99
C THR A 282 85.66 -92.76 -14.30
N LEU A 283 87.00 -92.74 -14.44
CA LEU A 283 87.71 -93.68 -15.32
C LEU A 283 87.39 -95.15 -14.97
N ARG A 284 86.82 -95.39 -13.79
CA ARG A 284 86.38 -96.69 -13.28
C ARG A 284 84.87 -96.96 -13.37
N SER A 285 84.02 -95.95 -13.65
CA SER A 285 82.55 -96.11 -13.57
C SER A 285 81.78 -95.52 -14.76
N GLN A 286 82.45 -94.96 -15.77
CA GLN A 286 81.89 -94.63 -17.09
C GLN A 286 81.90 -95.84 -18.05
N LEU A 287 81.53 -97.01 -17.51
CA LEU A 287 81.12 -98.21 -18.24
C LEU A 287 79.62 -98.52 -18.00
N GLN A 288 78.83 -97.55 -17.52
CA GLN A 288 77.40 -97.80 -17.27
C GLN A 288 76.55 -96.53 -17.44
N ASN A 289 76.22 -96.25 -18.70
CA ASN A 289 75.06 -95.54 -19.28
C ASN A 289 74.23 -94.57 -18.41
N ALA A 290 74.11 -93.32 -18.90
CA ALA A 290 73.01 -92.36 -18.64
C ALA A 290 72.25 -92.15 -19.97
N ALA A 291 70.93 -92.37 -20.09
CA ALA A 291 69.74 -91.61 -19.64
C ALA A 291 69.09 -90.82 -20.81
N SER A 292 67.76 -90.88 -20.95
CA SER A 292 66.92 -90.09 -21.89
C SER A 292 66.05 -89.06 -21.12
N SER A 293 65.74 -87.91 -21.73
CA SER A 293 64.92 -86.81 -21.14
C SER A 293 63.68 -86.46 -21.97
N GLU A 294 62.58 -86.08 -21.29
CA GLU A 294 61.35 -85.48 -21.84
C GLU A 294 61.32 -83.94 -21.73
N ASN A 295 60.46 -83.31 -22.54
CA ASN A 295 59.83 -81.97 -22.44
C ASN A 295 58.33 -82.22 -22.81
N PRO A 296 57.29 -81.49 -22.34
CA PRO A 296 57.16 -80.04 -22.60
C PRO A 296 56.24 -79.20 -21.65
N ALA A 297 56.22 -77.91 -21.94
CA ALA A 297 55.32 -76.87 -21.43
C ALA A 297 53.83 -77.11 -21.76
N LEU A 298 52.95 -76.99 -20.75
CA LEU A 298 51.49 -76.96 -20.94
C LEU A 298 50.73 -76.21 -19.82
N ASP A 299 51.31 -75.12 -19.28
CA ASP A 299 50.68 -74.37 -18.17
C ASP A 299 50.63 -72.83 -18.36
N ARG A 300 50.79 -72.34 -19.59
CA ARG A 300 50.74 -70.89 -19.91
C ARG A 300 49.46 -70.39 -20.58
N LEU A 301 48.48 -71.27 -20.81
CA LEU A 301 47.22 -70.90 -21.47
C LEU A 301 46.04 -70.71 -20.50
N ALA A 302 46.08 -71.25 -19.28
CA ALA A 302 45.00 -71.08 -18.30
C ALA A 302 45.03 -69.72 -17.56
N VAL A 303 46.22 -69.11 -17.42
CA VAL A 303 46.40 -67.87 -16.66
C VAL A 303 45.94 -66.62 -17.42
N LEU A 304 45.94 -66.65 -18.76
CA LEU A 304 45.55 -65.52 -19.60
C LEU A 304 44.02 -65.38 -19.76
N GLU A 305 43.25 -66.41 -19.45
CA GLU A 305 41.79 -66.38 -19.60
C GLU A 305 41.11 -65.72 -18.39
N VAL A 306 41.62 -65.97 -17.19
CA VAL A 306 41.12 -65.40 -15.92
C VAL A 306 41.35 -63.88 -15.84
N ALA A 307 42.51 -63.39 -16.28
CA ALA A 307 42.84 -61.96 -16.25
C ALA A 307 41.95 -61.10 -17.19
N THR A 308 41.34 -61.71 -18.21
CA THR A 308 40.45 -60.98 -19.14
C THR A 308 38.99 -60.93 -18.68
N ALA A 309 38.62 -61.71 -17.67
CA ALA A 309 37.29 -61.69 -17.07
C ALA A 309 37.16 -60.57 -16.03
N ASP A 310 38.17 -60.37 -15.18
CA ASP A 310 38.18 -59.34 -14.13
C ASP A 310 38.16 -57.92 -14.70
N ALA A 311 38.93 -57.67 -15.76
CA ALA A 311 38.95 -56.37 -16.43
C ALA A 311 37.59 -55.96 -17.06
N ARG A 312 36.72 -56.92 -17.38
CA ARG A 312 35.37 -56.64 -17.91
C ARG A 312 34.37 -56.33 -16.80
N ALA A 313 34.54 -56.89 -15.60
CA ALA A 313 33.68 -56.62 -14.46
C ALA A 313 33.88 -55.19 -13.92
N GLU A 314 35.13 -54.74 -13.83
CA GLU A 314 35.48 -53.38 -13.38
C GLU A 314 34.92 -52.29 -14.32
N ALA A 315 34.98 -52.52 -15.64
CA ALA A 315 34.44 -51.59 -16.63
C ALA A 315 32.92 -51.38 -16.50
N ALA A 316 32.16 -52.41 -16.12
CA ALA A 316 30.71 -52.32 -15.92
C ALA A 316 30.36 -51.53 -14.65
N GLU A 317 31.16 -51.66 -13.58
CA GLU A 317 30.96 -50.90 -12.34
C GLU A 317 31.21 -49.40 -12.53
N HIS A 318 32.26 -49.05 -13.29
CA HIS A 318 32.55 -47.65 -13.64
C HIS A 318 31.46 -46.99 -14.48
N SER A 319 30.81 -47.75 -15.38
CA SER A 319 29.67 -47.25 -16.17
C SER A 319 28.48 -46.87 -15.28
N ASN A 320 28.15 -47.69 -14.28
CA ASN A 320 27.02 -47.43 -13.37
C ASN A 320 27.26 -46.20 -12.47
N LYS A 321 28.51 -45.98 -12.04
CA LYS A 321 28.90 -44.77 -11.26
C LYS A 321 28.76 -43.51 -12.11
N MET A 322 29.16 -43.56 -13.38
CA MET A 322 29.05 -42.44 -14.32
C MET A 322 27.59 -42.03 -14.56
N ASP A 323 26.68 -43.00 -14.67
CA ASP A 323 25.25 -42.75 -14.85
C ASP A 323 24.58 -42.12 -13.63
N MET A 324 25.05 -42.45 -12.41
CA MET A 324 24.57 -41.83 -11.18
C MET A 324 24.97 -40.35 -11.12
N ILE A 325 26.25 -40.06 -11.38
CA ILE A 325 26.80 -38.69 -11.39
C ILE A 325 26.09 -37.82 -12.45
N SER A 326 25.78 -38.39 -13.61
CA SER A 326 25.04 -37.68 -14.67
C SER A 326 23.62 -37.29 -14.26
N ARG A 327 22.94 -38.14 -13.46
CA ARG A 327 21.61 -37.83 -12.91
C ARG A 327 21.67 -36.73 -11.86
N ASP A 328 22.65 -36.79 -10.97
CA ASP A 328 22.84 -35.78 -9.91
C ASP A 328 23.18 -34.40 -10.51
N LEU A 329 24.03 -34.36 -11.54
CA LEU A 329 24.35 -33.12 -12.25
C LEU A 329 23.11 -32.48 -12.89
N ARG A 330 22.20 -33.30 -13.42
CA ARG A 330 20.94 -32.84 -14.02
C ARG A 330 19.97 -32.30 -12.96
N ALA A 331 19.90 -32.94 -11.79
CA ALA A 331 19.10 -32.48 -10.66
C ALA A 331 19.63 -31.14 -10.12
N LEU A 332 20.96 -31.02 -9.97
CA LEU A 332 21.62 -29.79 -9.51
C LEU A 332 21.45 -28.63 -10.51
N THR A 333 21.51 -28.91 -11.81
CA THR A 333 21.23 -27.91 -12.84
C THR A 333 19.79 -27.38 -12.73
N LYS A 334 18.82 -28.27 -12.43
CA LYS A 334 17.42 -27.89 -12.26
C LYS A 334 17.21 -27.05 -11.00
N SER A 335 17.85 -27.39 -9.88
CA SER A 335 17.75 -26.61 -8.64
C SER A 335 18.44 -25.24 -8.77
N TYR A 336 19.60 -25.17 -9.42
CA TYR A 336 20.29 -23.92 -9.73
C TYR A 336 19.40 -22.98 -10.57
N ASN A 337 18.76 -23.50 -11.62
CA ASN A 337 17.86 -22.69 -12.44
C ASN A 337 16.63 -22.22 -11.66
N LYS A 338 16.08 -23.05 -10.76
CA LYS A 338 14.97 -22.65 -9.88
C LYS A 338 15.37 -21.52 -8.93
N LEU A 339 16.50 -21.68 -8.24
CA LEU A 339 17.01 -20.66 -7.31
C LEU A 339 17.35 -19.35 -8.04
N ARG A 340 17.87 -19.44 -9.26
CA ARG A 340 18.12 -18.27 -10.12
C ARG A 340 16.84 -17.51 -10.46
N THR A 341 15.74 -18.21 -10.75
CA THR A 341 14.43 -17.59 -10.99
C THR A 341 13.88 -16.94 -9.71
N GLU A 342 13.98 -17.63 -8.57
CA GLU A 342 13.56 -17.08 -7.27
C GLU A 342 14.37 -15.83 -6.87
N LEU A 343 15.68 -15.81 -7.16
CA LEU A 343 16.55 -14.64 -7.00
C LEU A 343 16.15 -13.47 -7.90
N ALA A 344 15.78 -13.75 -9.16
CA ALA A 344 15.29 -12.72 -10.09
C ALA A 344 13.97 -12.13 -9.59
N ASP A 345 13.04 -12.97 -9.12
CA ASP A 345 11.77 -12.53 -8.55
C ASP A 345 11.97 -11.74 -7.24
N PHE A 346 12.92 -12.17 -6.40
CA PHE A 346 13.28 -11.45 -5.18
C PHE A 346 13.92 -10.10 -5.49
N GLN A 347 14.80 -10.02 -6.48
CA GLN A 347 15.37 -8.75 -6.95
C GLN A 347 14.30 -7.82 -7.53
N ALA A 348 13.32 -8.36 -8.28
CA ALA A 348 12.18 -7.57 -8.78
C ALA A 348 11.33 -7.01 -7.63
N ARG A 349 11.06 -7.81 -6.59
CA ARG A 349 10.36 -7.37 -5.37
C ARG A 349 11.16 -6.32 -4.59
N MET A 350 12.47 -6.53 -4.42
CA MET A 350 13.35 -5.55 -3.77
C MET A 350 13.43 -4.24 -4.55
N THR A 351 13.42 -4.28 -5.89
CA THR A 351 13.42 -3.06 -6.72
C THR A 351 12.11 -2.27 -6.59
N LEU A 352 10.99 -2.94 -6.28
CA LEU A 352 9.71 -2.30 -5.95
C LEU A 352 9.70 -1.69 -4.53
N GLU A 353 10.48 -2.22 -3.60
CA GLU A 353 10.55 -1.79 -2.18
C GLU A 353 11.71 -0.84 -1.83
N HIS A 354 12.53 -0.40 -2.79
CA HIS A 354 13.50 0.68 -2.59
C HIS A 354 12.91 2.04 -3.02
N PRO A 355 12.31 2.83 -2.11
CA PRO A 355 11.80 4.17 -2.42
C PRO A 355 12.90 5.19 -2.77
N GLU A 356 14.18 4.85 -2.61
CA GLU A 356 15.29 5.79 -2.85
C GLU A 356 15.75 5.88 -4.31
N SER A 357 15.09 5.21 -5.25
CA SER A 357 15.53 5.19 -6.66
C SER A 357 14.45 5.36 -7.71
N GLY A 358 13.17 5.37 -7.31
CA GLY A 358 12.04 5.70 -8.20
C GLY A 358 11.49 7.08 -7.86
N SER A 359 11.14 7.88 -8.86
CA SER A 359 10.44 9.15 -8.66
C SER A 359 8.93 9.01 -8.87
N ASP A 360 8.13 9.79 -8.15
CA ASP A 360 6.67 9.80 -8.22
C ASP A 360 6.08 11.15 -8.65
N ASN A 361 6.92 12.06 -9.18
CA ASN A 361 6.51 13.41 -9.60
C ASN A 361 6.67 13.65 -11.12
N GLY A 362 6.88 12.60 -11.91
CA GLY A 362 7.11 12.71 -13.35
C GLY A 362 8.52 13.13 -13.75
N GLN A 363 9.44 13.37 -12.81
CA GLN A 363 10.84 13.68 -13.07
C GLN A 363 11.76 12.65 -12.41
N PHE A 364 12.58 11.95 -13.18
CA PHE A 364 13.49 10.92 -12.69
C PHE A 364 14.91 11.15 -13.19
N ILE A 365 15.90 11.17 -12.28
CA ILE A 365 17.32 11.28 -12.63
C ILE A 365 18.00 9.94 -12.36
N TRP A 366 18.47 9.30 -13.42
CA TRP A 366 19.19 8.05 -13.38
C TRP A 366 20.71 8.28 -13.38
N ARG A 367 21.35 7.89 -12.28
CA ARG A 367 22.80 7.80 -12.18
C ARG A 367 23.30 6.47 -12.72
N ILE A 368 24.15 6.50 -13.74
CA ILE A 368 24.85 5.35 -14.30
C ILE A 368 26.31 5.43 -13.84
N ASP A 369 26.65 4.61 -12.84
CA ASP A 369 28.01 4.48 -12.31
C ASP A 369 28.84 3.48 -13.11
N LYS A 370 30.17 3.50 -12.91
CA LYS A 370 31.10 2.57 -13.54
C LYS A 370 30.97 2.54 -15.08
N PHE A 371 30.79 3.71 -15.68
CA PHE A 371 30.45 3.87 -17.09
C PHE A 371 31.41 3.10 -18.01
N SER A 372 32.72 3.18 -17.75
CA SER A 372 33.75 2.50 -18.52
C SER A 372 33.58 0.98 -18.51
N SER A 373 33.29 0.40 -17.35
CA SER A 373 33.02 -1.03 -17.20
C SER A 373 31.73 -1.43 -17.91
N ARG A 374 30.65 -0.67 -17.72
CA ARG A 374 29.35 -0.95 -18.35
C ARG A 374 29.40 -0.80 -19.87
N MET A 375 30.15 0.18 -20.39
CA MET A 375 30.38 0.37 -21.82
C MET A 375 31.20 -0.79 -22.42
N LYS A 376 32.23 -1.27 -21.71
CA LYS A 376 33.00 -2.46 -22.14
C LYS A 376 32.08 -3.69 -22.21
N GLU A 377 31.29 -3.91 -21.17
CA GLU A 377 30.34 -5.02 -21.13
C GLU A 377 29.29 -4.92 -22.26
N ALA A 378 28.77 -3.72 -22.53
CA ALA A 378 27.82 -3.49 -23.62
C ALA A 378 28.43 -3.77 -25.00
N LYS A 379 29.74 -3.56 -25.19
CA LYS A 379 30.45 -3.91 -26.42
C LYS A 379 30.63 -5.43 -26.57
N GLU A 380 30.95 -6.12 -25.49
CA GLU A 380 31.23 -7.56 -25.50
C GLU A 380 29.97 -8.43 -25.54
N LYS A 381 28.96 -8.07 -24.73
CA LYS A 381 27.79 -8.91 -24.44
C LYS A 381 26.45 -8.31 -24.87
N ASP A 382 26.46 -7.10 -25.45
CA ASP A 382 25.26 -6.37 -25.87
C ASP A 382 24.27 -6.13 -24.71
N THR A 383 24.81 -5.75 -23.54
CA THR A 383 24.02 -5.54 -22.32
C THR A 383 23.11 -4.32 -22.41
N VAL A 384 21.86 -4.52 -21.99
CA VAL A 384 20.86 -3.46 -21.83
C VAL A 384 20.83 -3.05 -20.36
N LEU A 385 21.02 -1.77 -20.09
CA LEU A 385 20.84 -1.22 -18.75
C LEU A 385 19.36 -0.88 -18.54
N THR A 386 18.87 -1.17 -17.35
CA THR A 386 17.48 -0.99 -16.98
C THR A 386 17.39 -0.08 -15.76
N SER A 387 16.53 0.94 -15.81
CA SER A 387 16.31 1.83 -14.69
C SER A 387 15.38 1.22 -13.63
N PRO A 388 15.44 1.74 -12.39
CA PRO A 388 14.33 1.65 -11.45
C PRO A 388 13.00 2.13 -12.07
N LEU A 389 11.89 1.69 -11.48
CA LEU A 389 10.56 2.14 -11.87
C LEU A 389 10.33 3.58 -11.39
N PHE A 390 9.75 4.42 -12.23
CA PHE A 390 9.33 5.78 -11.88
C PHE A 390 7.91 6.04 -12.37
N ARG A 391 7.21 6.99 -11.77
CA ARG A 391 5.80 7.29 -12.08
C ARG A 391 5.63 8.71 -12.59
N THR A 392 4.61 8.90 -13.42
CA THR A 392 4.25 10.23 -13.95
C THR A 392 3.68 11.14 -12.86
N SER A 393 3.03 10.57 -11.85
CA SER A 393 2.55 11.24 -10.64
C SER A 393 2.42 10.21 -9.50
N LYS A 394 2.09 10.66 -8.28
CA LYS A 394 2.00 9.79 -7.09
C LYS A 394 1.12 8.54 -7.30
N TYR A 395 0.07 8.69 -8.09
CA TYR A 395 -0.87 7.63 -8.47
C TYR A 395 -0.96 7.45 -10.00
N GLY A 396 0.09 7.86 -10.72
CA GLY A 396 0.15 7.91 -12.18
C GLY A 396 0.66 6.64 -12.85
N TYR A 397 0.92 6.73 -14.16
CA TYR A 397 1.45 5.61 -14.94
C TYR A 397 2.83 5.20 -14.44
N THR A 398 3.11 3.90 -14.45
CA THR A 398 4.42 3.36 -14.07
C THR A 398 5.30 3.15 -15.30
N LEU A 399 6.52 3.69 -15.26
CA LEU A 399 7.47 3.76 -16.35
C LEU A 399 8.81 3.13 -15.98
N LYS A 400 9.53 2.64 -16.99
CA LYS A 400 10.85 2.02 -16.88
C LYS A 400 11.70 2.43 -18.07
N ALA A 401 12.90 2.98 -17.83
CA ALA A 401 13.82 3.34 -18.90
C ALA A 401 14.79 2.18 -19.20
N GLU A 402 15.15 2.03 -20.47
CA GLU A 402 16.19 1.11 -20.93
C GLU A 402 17.22 1.86 -21.76
N VAL A 403 18.50 1.60 -21.51
CA VAL A 403 19.63 2.26 -22.18
C VAL A 403 20.62 1.21 -22.67
N ASN A 404 20.91 1.26 -23.97
CA ASN A 404 22.01 0.52 -24.56
C ASN A 404 23.15 1.49 -24.83
N LEU A 405 24.18 1.40 -24.01
CA LEU A 405 25.36 2.28 -24.10
C LEU A 405 26.07 2.14 -25.45
N ASN A 406 26.14 0.92 -25.98
CA ASN A 406 26.75 0.65 -27.28
C ASN A 406 25.77 0.78 -28.46
N GLY A 407 24.49 1.07 -28.22
CA GLY A 407 23.46 1.20 -29.26
C GLY A 407 22.96 -0.13 -29.84
N ILE A 408 21.77 -0.11 -30.45
CA ILE A 408 21.12 -1.30 -31.01
C ILE A 408 21.17 -1.30 -32.55
N GLY A 409 21.32 -2.50 -33.14
CA GLY A 409 21.16 -2.73 -34.57
C GLY A 409 22.10 -1.89 -35.43
N LYS A 410 21.56 -1.15 -36.41
CA LYS A 410 22.36 -0.28 -37.31
C LYS A 410 23.08 0.88 -36.61
N TRP A 411 22.73 1.17 -35.35
CA TRP A 411 23.30 2.25 -34.56
C TRP A 411 24.38 1.78 -33.57
N ARG A 412 24.62 0.46 -33.51
CA ARG A 412 25.62 -0.16 -32.65
C ARG A 412 27.02 0.41 -32.91
N GLY A 413 27.77 0.68 -31.83
CA GLY A 413 29.10 1.27 -31.84
C GLY A 413 29.17 2.77 -32.18
N ARG A 414 28.03 3.43 -32.42
CA ARG A 414 28.00 4.84 -32.84
C ARG A 414 27.10 5.74 -32.01
N HIS A 415 26.04 5.18 -31.40
CA HIS A 415 25.07 5.94 -30.62
C HIS A 415 24.74 5.20 -29.34
N ILE A 416 24.47 5.93 -28.26
CA ILE A 416 23.68 5.44 -27.14
C ILE A 416 22.22 5.44 -27.60
N THR A 417 21.50 4.35 -27.36
CA THR A 417 20.06 4.28 -27.61
C THR A 417 19.29 4.14 -26.32
N CYS A 418 18.32 5.02 -26.09
CA CYS A 418 17.47 5.01 -24.91
C CYS A 418 15.99 4.86 -25.30
N THR A 419 15.23 4.10 -24.53
CA THR A 419 13.78 3.96 -24.66
C THR A 419 13.12 4.01 -23.29
N VAL A 420 11.84 4.35 -23.24
CA VAL A 420 11.01 4.28 -22.03
C VAL A 420 9.85 3.34 -22.31
N ARG A 421 9.56 2.47 -21.35
CA ARG A 421 8.49 1.47 -21.42
C ARG A 421 7.42 1.77 -20.38
N LEU A 422 6.18 1.49 -20.74
CA LEU A 422 5.05 1.44 -19.84
C LEU A 422 5.00 0.07 -19.15
N VAL A 423 4.99 0.07 -17.83
CA VAL A 423 4.91 -1.12 -16.99
C VAL A 423 3.57 -1.08 -16.25
N THR A 424 2.97 -2.25 -16.04
CA THR A 424 1.72 -2.39 -15.28
C THR A 424 1.90 -1.80 -13.88
N GLY A 425 1.13 -0.78 -13.57
CA GLY A 425 1.10 -0.13 -12.27
C GLY A 425 -0.12 -0.55 -11.44
N PRO A 426 -0.05 -0.40 -10.10
CA PRO A 426 -1.18 -0.72 -9.22
C PRO A 426 -2.38 0.24 -9.41
N TYR A 427 -2.14 1.42 -9.97
CA TYR A 427 -3.15 2.47 -10.20
C TYR A 427 -3.68 2.49 -11.63
N ASP A 428 -3.22 1.60 -12.52
CA ASP A 428 -3.64 1.55 -13.92
C ASP A 428 -5.17 1.55 -14.14
N PRO A 429 -6.02 0.91 -13.29
CA PRO A 429 -7.48 0.97 -13.42
C PRO A 429 -8.09 2.36 -13.22
N LEU A 430 -7.36 3.29 -12.59
CA LEU A 430 -7.79 4.66 -12.30
C LEU A 430 -7.32 5.67 -13.35
N LEU A 431 -6.46 5.24 -14.29
CA LEU A 431 -5.81 6.11 -15.26
C LEU A 431 -6.58 6.15 -16.58
N GLU A 432 -6.40 7.24 -17.32
CA GLU A 432 -6.99 7.41 -18.65
C GLU A 432 -6.29 6.51 -19.68
N TRP A 433 -7.05 5.93 -20.60
CA TRP A 433 -6.51 5.10 -21.67
C TRP A 433 -7.21 5.44 -22.99
N PRO A 434 -6.47 5.51 -24.12
CA PRO A 434 -5.04 5.23 -24.28
C PRO A 434 -4.11 6.29 -23.68
N CYS A 435 -2.97 5.87 -23.13
CA CYS A 435 -1.97 6.81 -22.63
C CYS A 435 -1.25 7.53 -23.80
N ASP A 436 -1.05 8.83 -23.65
CA ASP A 436 -0.28 9.69 -24.56
C ASP A 436 0.68 10.53 -23.72
N LEU A 437 1.93 10.08 -23.60
CA LEU A 437 2.93 10.73 -22.74
C LEU A 437 4.08 11.26 -23.58
N ASN A 438 4.45 12.52 -23.39
CA ASN A 438 5.64 13.10 -24.00
C ASN A 438 6.78 13.16 -22.97
N ILE A 439 7.86 12.41 -23.21
CA ILE A 439 8.96 12.25 -22.27
C ILE A 439 10.21 12.91 -22.84
N ASN A 440 10.74 13.92 -22.14
CA ASN A 440 12.05 14.50 -22.43
C ASN A 440 13.13 13.70 -21.72
N ILE A 441 14.09 13.20 -22.49
CA ILE A 441 15.27 12.48 -22.02
C ILE A 441 16.47 13.40 -22.20
N ALA A 442 17.10 13.81 -21.10
CA ALA A 442 18.23 14.71 -21.06
C ALA A 442 19.50 13.99 -20.58
N LEU A 443 20.53 13.95 -21.41
CA LEU A 443 21.88 13.58 -20.96
C LEU A 443 22.54 14.80 -20.34
N LYS A 444 22.83 14.72 -19.04
CA LYS A 444 23.31 15.86 -18.26
C LYS A 444 24.79 16.13 -18.48
N ASP A 445 25.12 17.39 -18.75
CA ASP A 445 26.48 17.88 -18.71
C ASP A 445 26.89 18.19 -17.26
N GLN A 446 28.15 17.95 -16.90
CA GLN A 446 28.65 18.03 -15.51
C GLN A 446 29.78 19.07 -15.32
N PRO A 447 29.62 20.32 -15.82
CA PRO A 447 30.65 21.34 -15.68
C PRO A 447 30.79 21.80 -14.23
N THR A 448 31.93 22.38 -13.90
CA THR A 448 32.18 22.96 -12.57
C THR A 448 31.16 24.06 -12.21
N ASN A 449 30.67 24.82 -13.20
CA ASN A 449 29.61 25.81 -13.03
C ASN A 449 28.30 25.33 -13.66
N LYS A 450 27.32 24.98 -12.84
CA LYS A 450 26.01 24.45 -13.28
C LYS A 450 25.26 25.34 -14.29
N LYS A 451 25.48 26.67 -14.27
CA LYS A 451 24.82 27.59 -15.21
C LYS A 451 25.31 27.46 -16.65
N GLN A 452 26.45 26.80 -16.85
CA GLN A 452 27.06 26.56 -18.16
C GLN A 452 26.76 25.15 -18.69
N ALA A 453 25.94 24.36 -18.00
CA ALA A 453 25.61 23.00 -18.39
C ALA A 453 24.87 22.97 -19.73
N MET A 454 25.41 22.19 -20.67
CA MET A 454 24.84 22.02 -22.01
C MET A 454 24.27 20.61 -22.15
N ASP A 455 23.06 20.39 -21.61
CA ASP A 455 22.42 19.08 -21.65
C ASP A 455 21.93 18.70 -23.07
N ILE A 456 22.06 17.42 -23.45
CA ILE A 456 21.47 16.90 -24.69
C ILE A 456 20.06 16.42 -24.40
N VAL A 457 19.07 17.20 -24.82
CA VAL A 457 17.65 16.86 -24.64
C VAL A 457 17.05 16.25 -25.91
N LYS A 458 16.30 15.17 -25.74
CA LYS A 458 15.58 14.45 -26.80
C LYS A 458 14.20 14.06 -26.31
N SER A 459 13.17 14.36 -27.08
CA SER A 459 11.79 14.01 -26.76
C SER A 459 11.41 12.64 -27.33
N LEU A 460 10.59 11.90 -26.58
CA LEU A 460 10.08 10.59 -26.91
C LEU A 460 8.58 10.56 -26.64
N GLU A 461 7.78 10.26 -27.67
CA GLU A 461 6.33 10.17 -27.56
C GLU A 461 5.90 8.72 -27.29
N LEU A 462 5.37 8.47 -26.10
CA LEU A 462 4.87 7.17 -25.68
C LEU A 462 3.34 7.13 -25.86
N ARG A 463 2.89 6.58 -26.99
CA ARG A 463 1.46 6.51 -27.36
C ARG A 463 0.96 5.09 -27.43
N ARG A 464 -0.10 4.75 -26.66
CA ARG A 464 -0.81 3.46 -26.83
C ARG A 464 -1.80 3.62 -27.94
N LYS A 465 -1.46 3.21 -29.16
CA LYS A 465 -2.50 3.12 -30.21
C LYS A 465 -3.49 2.06 -29.78
N SER A 466 -4.77 2.43 -29.65
CA SER A 466 -5.89 1.49 -29.53
C SER A 466 -5.81 0.55 -30.74
N SER A 467 -5.25 -0.64 -30.55
CA SER A 467 -5.10 -1.58 -31.65
C SER A 467 -6.45 -2.24 -31.95
N SER A 468 -7.21 -1.63 -32.86
CA SER A 468 -8.15 -2.39 -33.69
C SER A 468 -7.35 -3.01 -34.84
N LYS A 469 -6.72 -4.16 -34.55
CA LYS A 469 -6.40 -5.29 -35.44
C LYS A 469 -5.19 -6.06 -34.87
N LEU A 470 -5.46 -7.26 -34.39
CA LEU A 470 -4.48 -8.34 -34.25
C LEU A 470 -3.77 -8.54 -35.60
N HIS A 471 -2.50 -8.17 -35.68
CA HIS A 471 -1.43 -8.90 -36.36
C HIS A 471 -0.23 -7.95 -36.52
N ASP A 472 0.72 -8.03 -35.59
CA ASP A 472 2.12 -7.82 -35.94
C ASP A 472 2.98 -8.60 -34.93
N TYR A 473 3.38 -9.80 -35.36
CA TYR A 473 4.32 -10.65 -34.64
C TYR A 473 5.69 -10.29 -35.19
N ASP A 474 6.45 -9.43 -34.51
CA ASP A 474 7.85 -9.21 -34.89
C ASP A 474 8.72 -10.20 -34.12
N GLU A 475 9.04 -11.28 -34.81
CA GLU A 475 9.90 -12.37 -34.37
C GLU A 475 11.37 -11.95 -34.60
N LYS A 476 12.20 -12.11 -33.56
CA LYS A 476 13.68 -12.11 -33.52
C LYS A 476 14.36 -10.84 -32.97
N THR A 477 14.34 -10.72 -31.64
CA THR A 477 15.52 -10.29 -30.87
C THR A 477 15.73 -11.24 -29.69
N LYS A 478 16.82 -12.03 -29.73
CA LYS A 478 17.25 -12.87 -28.62
C LYS A 478 17.75 -11.97 -27.48
N SER A 479 16.87 -11.59 -26.56
CA SER A 479 17.26 -10.97 -25.29
C SER A 479 16.09 -11.02 -24.30
N THR A 480 16.24 -11.76 -23.20
CA THR A 480 15.59 -11.60 -21.87
C THR A 480 14.09 -11.25 -21.74
N GLU A 481 13.31 -11.25 -22.82
CA GLU A 481 11.92 -10.77 -22.86
C GLU A 481 10.91 -11.72 -22.19
N SER A 482 11.31 -12.95 -21.85
CA SER A 482 10.44 -13.91 -21.17
C SER A 482 10.30 -13.69 -19.66
N LEU A 483 10.91 -12.64 -19.10
CA LEU A 483 10.91 -12.37 -17.64
C LEU A 483 10.11 -11.13 -17.21
N ASP A 484 9.62 -10.30 -18.13
CA ASP A 484 8.91 -9.05 -17.80
C ASP A 484 7.40 -9.19 -18.14
N GLN A 485 6.67 -10.05 -17.41
CA GLN A 485 5.23 -10.32 -17.60
C GLN A 485 4.33 -9.06 -17.44
N GLY A 486 4.88 -7.95 -16.92
CA GLY A 486 4.18 -6.68 -16.67
C GLY A 486 4.41 -5.58 -17.72
N VAL A 487 5.04 -5.86 -18.86
CA VAL A 487 5.26 -4.83 -19.89
C VAL A 487 4.05 -4.74 -20.82
N ILE A 488 3.44 -3.56 -20.88
CA ILE A 488 2.37 -3.27 -21.83
C ILE A 488 3.04 -3.13 -23.22
N GLN A 489 2.85 -4.10 -24.11
CA GLN A 489 3.50 -4.10 -25.43
C GLN A 489 3.10 -2.85 -26.25
N MET A 490 4.09 -2.00 -26.52
CA MET A 490 4.02 -0.84 -27.42
C MET A 490 5.17 -0.93 -28.42
N LYS A 491 5.02 -0.33 -29.61
CA LYS A 491 6.14 -0.18 -30.54
C LYS A 491 7.26 0.60 -29.84
N ARG A 492 8.42 -0.04 -29.66
CA ARG A 492 9.58 0.59 -29.01
C ARG A 492 10.05 1.79 -29.84
N GLN A 493 9.90 2.98 -29.27
CA GLN A 493 10.53 4.19 -29.79
C GLN A 493 11.89 4.38 -29.12
N TYR A 494 12.87 4.84 -29.88
CA TYR A 494 14.22 5.05 -29.38
C TYR A 494 14.67 6.48 -29.61
N VAL A 495 15.34 7.01 -28.61
CA VAL A 495 16.17 8.20 -28.72
C VAL A 495 17.60 7.77 -29.01
N PHE A 496 18.27 8.52 -29.89
CA PHE A 496 19.64 8.26 -30.33
C PHE A 496 20.55 9.42 -29.94
N ILE A 497 21.59 9.14 -29.16
CA ILE A 497 22.61 10.11 -28.75
C ILE A 497 23.95 9.67 -29.36
N PRO A 498 24.53 10.43 -30.32
CA PRO A 498 25.80 10.06 -30.94
C PRO A 498 26.93 9.97 -29.91
N HIS A 499 27.77 8.94 -30.01
CA HIS A 499 28.97 8.83 -29.18
C HIS A 499 29.93 10.00 -29.38
N THR A 500 30.02 10.52 -30.61
CA THR A 500 30.83 11.72 -30.93
C THR A 500 30.36 12.99 -30.23
N SER A 501 29.14 13.01 -29.68
CA SER A 501 28.67 14.13 -28.85
C SER A 501 29.20 14.04 -27.43
N LEU A 502 29.56 12.85 -26.94
CA LEU A 502 30.08 12.65 -25.58
C LEU A 502 31.43 13.33 -25.37
N ASP A 503 32.22 13.48 -26.42
CA ASP A 503 33.53 14.12 -26.38
C ASP A 503 33.47 15.66 -26.32
N LYS A 504 32.29 16.27 -26.52
CA LYS A 504 32.14 17.73 -26.63
C LYS A 504 32.09 18.44 -25.28
N PHE A 505 31.50 17.80 -24.27
CA PHE A 505 31.29 18.35 -22.93
C PHE A 505 31.48 17.26 -21.87
N GLU A 506 31.38 17.59 -20.58
CA GLU A 506 31.63 16.67 -19.47
C GLU A 506 30.42 15.78 -19.16
N TYR A 507 29.86 15.09 -20.16
CA TYR A 507 28.71 14.19 -19.97
C TYR A 507 29.06 12.94 -19.14
N VAL A 508 30.33 12.52 -19.19
CA VAL A 508 30.88 11.46 -18.35
C VAL A 508 32.02 12.04 -17.52
N LYS A 509 31.83 12.08 -16.20
CA LYS A 509 32.80 12.63 -15.25
C LYS A 509 32.96 11.69 -14.07
N ASN A 510 34.19 11.43 -13.65
CA ASN A 510 34.51 10.47 -12.57
C ASN A 510 33.87 9.09 -12.79
N ASP A 511 33.85 8.62 -14.05
CA ASP A 511 33.24 7.34 -14.46
C ASP A 511 31.72 7.24 -14.18
N VAL A 512 31.02 8.38 -14.15
CA VAL A 512 29.58 8.48 -13.92
C VAL A 512 28.90 9.31 -15.02
N MET A 513 27.74 8.83 -15.47
CA MET A 513 26.83 9.49 -16.41
C MET A 513 25.46 9.72 -15.73
N PHE A 514 24.75 10.79 -16.09
CA PHE A 514 23.39 11.04 -15.62
C PHE A 514 22.41 11.22 -16.78
N LEU A 515 21.30 10.49 -16.73
CA LEU A 515 20.16 10.65 -17.64
C LEU A 515 18.94 11.11 -16.84
N GLU A 516 18.35 12.22 -17.25
CA GLU A 516 17.16 12.78 -16.65
C GLU A 516 15.95 12.54 -17.57
N PHE A 517 14.85 12.07 -17.00
CA PHE A 517 13.60 11.75 -17.68
C PHE A 517 12.52 12.66 -17.10
N ILE A 518 11.91 13.49 -17.95
CA ILE A 518 10.86 14.43 -17.55
C ILE A 518 9.62 14.12 -18.37
N VAL A 519 8.55 13.73 -17.70
CA VAL A 519 7.24 13.50 -18.31
C VAL A 519 6.51 14.83 -18.39
N ASN A 520 6.30 15.33 -19.59
CA ASN A 520 5.48 16.51 -19.84
C ASN A 520 4.02 16.04 -19.99
N GLN A 521 3.17 16.40 -19.03
CA GLN A 521 1.73 16.18 -19.08
C GLN A 521 1.01 17.44 -19.55
#